data_AF-A0A3P7LHT8-F1
#
_entry.id   AF-A0A3P7LHT8-F1
#
_cell.length_a   1.000
_cell.length_b   1.000
_cell.length_c   1.000
_cell.angle_alpha   90.00
_cell.angle_beta   90.00
_cell.angle_gamma   90.00
#
_symmetry.space_group_name_H-M   'P 1'
#
loop_
_entity.id
_entity.type
_entity.pdbx_description
1 polymer ?
#
loop_
_entity_poly.entity_id
_entity_poly.type
_entity_poly.pdbx_seq_one_letter_code
_entity_poly.pdbx_strand_id
1 'polypeptide(L)'
;MQKKAAWEHEECGSEVAEFMRKTSTMPRDRDHRAILVAPSEQTCTYWMDGFCYLKKYNRESECFAEDLNNLVQLELRMRLLGLDWSAVPTTPIPPPSTYPDTSTLPF
;
A
#
# COMPACT_ATOMS: atom_id res chain seq x y z
N MET A 1 6.86 16.67 18.89
CA MET A 1 7.00 16.92 17.44
C MET A 1 7.03 15.58 16.73
N GLN A 2 5.94 15.18 16.07
CA GLN A 2 5.90 13.97 15.24
C GLN A 2 6.17 14.37 13.79
N LYS A 3 7.23 13.80 13.18
CA LYS A 3 7.50 13.93 11.74
C LYS A 3 6.49 13.08 10.98
N LYS A 4 5.59 13.72 10.22
CA LYS A 4 4.81 13.05 9.18
C LYS A 4 5.77 12.62 8.07
N ALA A 5 5.87 11.32 7.81
CA ALA A 5 6.54 10.81 6.63
C ALA A 5 5.75 11.26 5.40
N ALA A 6 6.40 12.06 4.55
CA ALA A 6 5.89 12.41 3.23
C ALA A 6 6.05 11.17 2.35
N TRP A 7 4.93 10.61 1.92
CA TRP A 7 4.93 9.59 0.87
C TRP A 7 5.15 10.32 -0.44
N GLU A 8 6.32 10.10 -1.05
CA GLU A 8 6.61 10.63 -2.37
C GLU A 8 5.66 9.97 -3.38
N HIS A 9 5.01 10.81 -4.18
CA HIS A 9 4.13 10.40 -5.26
C HIS A 9 4.94 9.61 -6.29
N GLU A 10 4.64 8.32 -6.43
CA GLU A 10 5.05 7.57 -7.60
C GLU A 10 4.39 8.23 -8.83
N GLU A 11 5.20 8.84 -9.68
CA GLU A 11 4.72 9.61 -10.83
C GLU A 11 3.91 8.69 -11.76
N CYS A 12 2.67 9.11 -12.04
CA CYS A 12 1.85 8.52 -13.09
C CYS A 12 2.64 8.54 -14.40
N GLY A 13 2.96 7.35 -14.94
CA GLY A 13 3.81 7.20 -16.11
C GLY A 13 3.38 8.11 -17.26
N SER A 14 4.35 8.71 -17.95
CA SER A 14 4.17 9.72 -19.01
C SER A 14 3.10 9.32 -20.04
N GLU A 15 3.00 8.04 -20.38
CA GLU A 15 2.01 7.52 -21.33
C GLU A 15 0.57 7.62 -20.82
N VAL A 16 0.34 7.34 -19.53
CA VAL A 16 -0.98 7.43 -18.88
C VAL A 16 -1.39 8.89 -18.74
N ALA A 17 -0.43 9.76 -18.42
CA ALA A 17 -0.66 11.21 -18.36
C ALA A 17 -0.97 11.81 -19.73
N GLU A 18 -0.32 11.34 -20.80
CA GLU A 18 -0.59 11.79 -22.17
C GLU A 18 -1.95 11.28 -22.68
N PHE A 19 -2.30 10.02 -22.38
CA PHE A 19 -3.61 9.45 -22.70
C PHE A 19 -4.76 10.21 -22.01
N MET A 20 -4.61 10.54 -20.73
CA MET A 20 -5.55 11.38 -19.97
C MET A 20 -5.68 12.79 -20.58
N ARG A 21 -4.58 13.36 -21.09
CA ARG A 21 -4.58 14.70 -21.71
C ARG A 21 -5.27 14.71 -23.07
N LYS A 22 -5.04 13.68 -23.90
CA LYS A 22 -5.69 13.50 -25.22
C LYS A 22 -7.20 13.29 -25.11
N THR A 23 -7.66 12.57 -24.11
CA THR A 23 -9.09 12.36 -23.87
C THR A 23 -9.79 13.60 -23.28
N SER A 24 -9.04 14.49 -22.61
CA SER A 24 -9.56 15.73 -22.01
C SER A 24 -9.90 16.84 -23.01
N THR A 25 -9.36 16.82 -24.24
CA THR A 25 -9.57 17.87 -25.25
C THR A 25 -10.71 17.57 -26.23
N MET A 26 -11.34 16.40 -26.13
CA MET A 26 -12.51 16.07 -26.93
C MET A 26 -13.73 16.84 -26.41
N PRO A 27 -14.65 17.30 -27.28
CA PRO A 27 -15.89 17.94 -26.84
C PRO A 27 -16.59 17.00 -25.87
N ARG A 28 -16.79 17.46 -24.64
CA ARG A 28 -17.46 16.71 -23.57
C ARG A 28 -18.94 16.56 -23.94
N ASP A 29 -19.22 15.61 -24.81
CA ASP A 29 -20.54 15.01 -24.86
C ASP A 29 -20.79 14.45 -23.46
N ARG A 30 -21.84 14.95 -22.82
CA ARG A 30 -22.01 14.86 -21.37
C ARG A 30 -22.31 13.43 -20.89
N ASP A 31 -22.45 12.47 -21.81
CA ASP A 31 -22.92 11.13 -21.54
C ASP A 31 -21.99 10.02 -22.08
N HIS A 32 -20.67 10.15 -21.90
CA HIS A 32 -19.74 9.03 -22.11
C HIS A 32 -19.79 8.03 -20.93
N ARG A 33 -20.97 7.45 -20.69
CA ARG A 33 -21.15 6.44 -19.63
C ARG A 33 -21.05 5.04 -20.24
N ALA A 34 -19.99 4.33 -19.88
CA ALA A 34 -19.88 2.89 -20.16
C ALA A 34 -20.65 2.09 -19.09
N ILE A 35 -21.47 1.13 -19.54
CA ILE A 35 -22.06 0.12 -18.66
C ILE A 35 -21.13 -1.09 -18.69
N LEU A 36 -20.56 -1.42 -17.55
CA LEU A 36 -19.69 -2.58 -17.38
C LEU A 36 -20.46 -3.68 -16.65
N VAL A 37 -20.31 -4.92 -17.12
CA VAL A 37 -20.91 -6.11 -16.50
C VAL A 37 -19.78 -7.02 -16.08
N ALA A 38 -19.64 -7.25 -14.77
CA ALA A 38 -18.63 -8.13 -14.24
C ALA A 38 -19.06 -9.60 -14.42
N PRO A 39 -18.12 -10.52 -14.72
CA PRO A 39 -18.40 -11.94 -14.87
C PRO A 39 -18.67 -12.66 -13.53
N SER A 40 -18.34 -12.03 -12.40
CA SER A 40 -18.59 -12.54 -11.06
C SER A 40 -18.77 -11.40 -10.04
N GLU A 41 -19.36 -11.72 -8.90
CA GLU A 41 -19.48 -10.80 -7.76
C GLU A 41 -18.10 -10.34 -7.27
N GLN A 42 -17.14 -11.26 -7.15
CA GLN A 42 -15.77 -10.94 -6.75
C GLN A 42 -15.11 -9.94 -7.70
N THR A 43 -15.23 -10.15 -9.03
CA THR A 43 -14.69 -9.21 -10.02
C THR A 43 -15.36 -7.85 -9.93
N CYS A 44 -16.67 -7.80 -9.65
CA CYS A 44 -17.38 -6.55 -9.42
C CYS A 44 -16.79 -5.80 -8.22
N THR A 45 -16.59 -6.50 -7.10
CA THR A 45 -15.99 -5.93 -5.89
C THR A 45 -14.60 -5.36 -6.16
N TYR A 46 -13.73 -6.10 -6.85
CA TYR A 46 -12.38 -5.60 -7.20
C TYR A 46 -12.39 -4.40 -8.14
N TRP A 47 -13.32 -4.36 -9.10
CA TRP A 47 -13.49 -3.16 -9.93
C TRP A 47 -13.93 -1.96 -9.10
N MET A 48 -14.87 -2.15 -8.18
CA MET A 48 -15.34 -1.09 -7.30
C MET A 48 -14.24 -0.56 -6.39
N ASP A 49 -13.42 -1.45 -5.82
CA ASP A 49 -12.25 -1.06 -5.02
C ASP A 49 -11.24 -0.25 -5.86
N GLY A 50 -10.93 -0.71 -7.07
CA GLY A 50 -10.06 0.00 -8.00
C GLY A 50 -10.61 1.39 -8.38
N PHE A 51 -11.91 1.51 -8.66
CA PHE A 51 -12.53 2.80 -8.95
C PHE A 51 -12.56 3.73 -7.72
N CYS A 52 -12.79 3.20 -6.52
CA CYS A 52 -12.69 3.94 -5.27
C CYS A 52 -11.27 4.50 -5.09
N TYR A 53 -10.25 3.66 -5.28
CA TYR A 53 -8.85 4.05 -5.21
C TYR A 53 -8.51 5.18 -6.20
N LEU A 54 -8.88 5.01 -7.47
CA LEU A 54 -8.64 6.02 -8.52
C LEU A 54 -9.32 7.36 -8.21
N LYS A 55 -10.51 7.32 -7.59
CA LYS A 55 -11.23 8.53 -7.16
C LYS A 55 -10.76 9.08 -5.82
N LYS A 56 -9.76 8.46 -5.19
CA LYS A 56 -9.26 8.79 -3.84
C LYS A 56 -10.36 8.72 -2.78
N TYR A 57 -11.35 7.85 -2.99
CA TYR A 57 -12.35 7.54 -1.99
C TYR A 57 -11.81 6.48 -1.05
N ASN A 58 -11.88 6.78 0.26
CA ASN A 58 -11.41 5.86 1.28
C ASN A 58 -12.53 4.88 1.66
N ARG A 59 -12.89 4.00 0.73
CA ARG A 59 -13.87 2.94 0.95
C ARG A 59 -13.35 1.66 0.31
N GLU A 60 -12.76 0.83 1.13
CA GLU A 60 -12.25 -0.49 0.78
C GLU A 60 -13.31 -1.55 1.09
N SER A 61 -13.40 -2.58 0.25
CA SER A 61 -14.21 -3.76 0.54
C SER A 61 -13.58 -4.64 1.62
N GLU A 62 -14.41 -5.49 2.24
CA GLU A 62 -13.92 -6.52 3.17
C GLU A 62 -12.96 -7.50 2.47
N CYS A 63 -13.23 -7.84 1.20
CA CYS A 63 -12.35 -8.71 0.41
C CYS A 63 -10.96 -8.10 0.22
N PHE A 64 -10.87 -6.79 -0.07
CA PHE A 64 -9.60 -6.09 -0.18
C PHE A 64 -8.82 -6.12 1.15
N ALA A 65 -9.50 -5.86 2.26
CA ALA A 65 -8.89 -5.90 3.58
C ALA A 65 -8.39 -7.31 3.96
N GLU A 66 -9.16 -8.35 3.61
CA GLU A 66 -8.79 -9.75 3.81
C GLU A 66 -7.55 -10.13 2.98
N ASP A 67 -7.54 -9.78 1.69
CA ASP A 67 -6.41 -10.03 0.80
C ASP A 67 -5.13 -9.35 1.31
N LEU A 68 -5.22 -8.09 1.76
CA LEU A 68 -4.10 -7.39 2.37
C LEU A 68 -3.62 -8.07 3.65
N ASN A 69 -4.53 -8.46 4.54
CA ASN A 69 -4.18 -9.17 5.76
C ASN A 69 -3.47 -10.49 5.45
N ASN A 70 -3.93 -11.24 4.43
CA ASN A 70 -3.28 -12.48 4.01
C ASN A 70 -1.85 -12.25 3.52
N LEU A 71 -1.63 -11.20 2.71
CA LEU A 71 -0.29 -10.82 2.24
C LEU A 71 0.63 -10.41 3.40
N VAL A 72 0.13 -9.57 4.31
CA VAL A 72 0.90 -9.12 5.49
C VAL A 72 1.24 -10.29 6.40
N GLN A 73 0.30 -11.21 6.64
CA GLN A 73 0.57 -12.39 7.46
C GLN A 73 1.62 -13.30 6.84
N LEU A 74 1.57 -13.51 5.52
CA LEU A 74 2.57 -14.31 4.81
C LEU A 74 3.96 -13.68 4.94
N GLU A 75 4.05 -12.38 4.74
CA GLU A 75 5.28 -11.62 4.85
C GLU A 75 5.88 -11.67 6.27
N LEU A 76 5.05 -11.47 7.29
CA LEU A 76 5.46 -11.57 8.69
C LEU A 76 5.96 -12.98 9.01
N ARG A 77 5.28 -14.02 8.54
CA ARG A 77 5.73 -15.41 8.73
C ARG A 77 7.11 -15.66 8.11
N MET A 78 7.40 -15.08 6.95
CA MET A 78 8.73 -15.19 6.33
C MET A 78 9.80 -14.49 7.17
N ARG A 79 9.53 -13.28 7.67
CA ARG A 79 10.49 -12.54 8.50
C ARG A 79 10.77 -13.18 9.85
N LEU A 80 9.73 -13.77 10.44
CA LEU A 80 9.80 -14.39 11.77
C LEU A 80 10.16 -15.89 11.67
N LEU A 81 10.48 -16.39 10.47
CA LEU A 81 10.85 -17.77 10.27
C LEU A 81 12.14 -18.09 11.06
N GLY A 82 12.07 -19.10 11.92
CA GLY A 82 13.19 -19.51 12.77
C GLY A 82 13.37 -18.68 14.04
N LEU A 83 12.50 -17.70 14.31
CA LEU A 83 12.49 -16.98 15.57
C LEU A 83 11.92 -17.88 16.69
N ASP A 84 12.62 -17.93 17.83
CA ASP A 84 12.10 -18.54 19.04
C ASP A 84 11.12 -17.58 19.73
N TRP A 85 9.83 -17.91 19.67
CA TRP A 85 8.77 -17.13 20.30
C TRP A 85 8.88 -17.02 21.81
N SER A 86 9.55 -17.98 22.46
CA SER A 86 9.77 -17.92 23.91
C SER A 86 10.79 -16.86 24.32
N ALA A 87 11.67 -16.46 23.39
CA ALA A 87 12.66 -15.42 23.58
C ALA A 87 12.16 -14.01 23.21
N VAL A 88 10.95 -13.90 22.63
CA VAL A 88 10.38 -12.61 22.23
C VAL A 88 9.93 -11.84 23.48
N PRO A 89 10.46 -10.63 23.72
CA PRO A 89 10.07 -9.82 24.87
C PRO A 89 8.58 -9.43 24.80
N THR A 90 7.86 -9.58 25.91
CA THR A 90 6.46 -9.13 26.03
C THR A 90 6.33 -7.62 26.17
N THR A 91 7.44 -6.93 26.48
CA THR A 91 7.53 -5.48 26.60
C THR A 91 8.71 -4.96 25.80
N PRO A 92 8.62 -3.73 25.24
CA PRO A 92 9.74 -3.11 24.54
C PRO A 92 11.00 -3.05 25.43
N ILE A 93 12.14 -3.44 24.89
CA ILE A 93 13.44 -3.32 25.58
C ILE A 93 13.88 -1.85 25.49
N PRO A 94 14.25 -1.20 26.61
CA PRO A 94 14.76 0.17 26.56
C PRO A 94 16.10 0.21 25.82
N PRO A 95 16.41 1.32 25.13
CA PRO A 95 17.71 1.47 24.48
C PRO A 95 18.84 1.41 25.53
N PRO A 96 20.03 0.91 25.15
CA PRO A 96 21.17 0.88 26.06
C PRO A 96 21.55 2.30 26.49
N SER A 97 21.96 2.45 27.75
CA SER A 97 22.35 3.76 28.32
C SER A 97 23.64 4.31 27.71
N THR A 98 24.46 3.45 27.09
CA THR A 98 25.76 3.82 26.53
C THR A 98 26.11 2.83 25.43
N TYR A 99 26.73 3.30 24.36
CA TYR A 99 27.27 2.47 23.29
C TYR A 99 28.75 2.13 23.57
N PRO A 100 29.25 0.99 23.08
CA PRO A 100 30.66 0.65 23.23
C PRO A 100 31.55 1.69 22.54
N ASP A 101 32.72 1.94 23.12
CA ASP A 101 33.72 2.84 22.53
C ASP A 101 34.30 2.22 21.25
N THR A 102 34.11 2.91 20.13
CA THR A 102 34.58 2.47 18.81
C THR A 102 35.98 2.99 18.49
N SER A 103 36.61 3.76 19.39
CA SER A 103 37.93 4.36 19.19
C SER A 103 39.06 3.33 19.00
N THR A 104 38.84 2.07 19.38
CA THR A 104 39.82 0.99 19.30
C THR A 104 39.55 -0.02 18.18
N LEU A 105 38.52 0.17 17.35
CA LEU A 105 38.24 -0.75 16.24
C LEU A 105 39.18 -0.47 15.06
N PRO A 106 39.87 -1.50 14.50
CA PRO A 106 40.71 -1.32 13.32
C PRO A 106 39.82 -1.02 12.09
N PHE A 107 40.19 0.00 11.33
CA PHE A 107 39.62 0.33 10.01
C PHE A 107 40.10 -0.65 8.94
#